data_AF-A0A956HIC5-F1
#
_entry.id   AF-A0A956HIC5-F1
#
_cell.length_a   1.000
_cell.length_b   1.000
_cell.length_c   1.000
_cell.angle_alpha   90.00
_cell.angle_beta   90.00
_cell.angle_gamma   90.00
#
_symmetry.space_group_name_H-M   'P 1'
#
loop_
_entity.id
_entity.type
_entity.pdbx_description
1 polymer ?
#
loop_
_entity_poly.entity_id
_entity_poly.type
_entity_poly.pdbx_seq_one_letter_code
_entity_poly.pdbx_strand_id
1 'polypeptide(L)'
;MQRSKITRTLLPSVFFAWTALAGATALAGEIKIGQDNELETSDKGALTPAGKKAAVTELDNVPGEDLWVAHIWAQLDRPAPGPLYIEFWQKINGQDAIAKRHEEADFEGDKFINIAVELEGNLGFNKDREYSIRIIQASAKGSDIVLARGKIKLIKSGRKPTADEGGGGDEEENVSEQDKLDSFAGGEQEKGDADAEPESGGDEAPPPVEPKKKGCSIDTTEHRWPGSALLLLGAAGLLYRRRR
;
A
#
# COMPACT_ATOMS: atom_id res chain seq x y z
N MET A 1 18.29 58.57 -65.40
CA MET A 1 18.54 57.13 -65.17
C MET A 1 18.93 56.95 -63.71
N GLN A 2 17.98 56.69 -62.80
CA GLN A 2 18.24 56.11 -61.48
C GLN A 2 16.91 55.78 -60.79
N ARG A 3 16.74 54.51 -60.43
CA ARG A 3 15.60 53.96 -59.68
C ARG A 3 15.85 54.19 -58.20
N SER A 4 14.80 54.59 -57.46
CA SER A 4 14.78 54.49 -56.00
C SER A 4 13.39 54.02 -55.58
N LYS A 5 13.28 52.71 -55.36
CA LYS A 5 12.16 52.06 -54.68
C LYS A 5 12.48 52.08 -53.18
N ILE A 6 11.73 52.84 -52.39
CA ILE A 6 11.78 52.74 -50.93
C ILE A 6 10.67 51.78 -50.53
N THR A 7 11.05 50.52 -50.36
CA THR A 7 10.17 49.45 -49.91
C THR A 7 10.13 49.47 -48.38
N ARG A 8 8.91 49.56 -47.86
CA ARG A 8 8.49 49.14 -46.50
C ARG A 8 9.33 47.97 -45.97
N THR A 9 9.80 48.07 -44.72
CA THR A 9 9.89 46.88 -43.87
C THR A 9 9.68 47.27 -42.40
N LEU A 10 8.74 46.55 -41.81
CA LEU A 10 8.23 46.67 -40.45
C LEU A 10 9.22 46.12 -39.43
N LEU A 11 9.13 46.67 -38.22
CA LEU A 11 9.73 46.20 -36.97
C LEU A 11 9.59 44.68 -36.75
N PRO A 12 10.58 44.06 -36.11
CA PRO A 12 10.25 43.06 -35.09
C PRO A 12 11.14 43.24 -33.84
N SER A 13 10.55 43.64 -32.72
CA SER A 13 11.18 43.54 -31.40
C SER A 13 10.11 43.11 -30.39
N VAL A 14 9.62 41.88 -30.55
CA VAL A 14 8.85 41.18 -29.52
C VAL A 14 9.41 39.77 -29.42
N PHE A 15 10.43 39.58 -28.60
CA PHE A 15 10.79 38.29 -28.02
C PHE A 15 11.45 38.54 -26.67
N PHE A 16 11.24 37.61 -25.74
CA PHE A 16 11.68 37.58 -24.33
C PHE A 16 10.73 38.16 -23.29
N ALA A 17 9.83 37.29 -22.80
CA ALA A 17 9.85 36.84 -21.39
C ALA A 17 8.74 35.80 -21.16
N TRP A 18 8.97 34.55 -21.56
CA TRP A 18 8.13 33.40 -21.21
C TRP A 18 9.00 32.34 -20.52
N THR A 19 9.58 32.72 -19.38
CA THR A 19 10.30 31.81 -18.49
C THR A 19 9.93 32.14 -17.05
N ALA A 20 8.68 31.87 -16.66
CA ALA A 20 8.24 31.93 -15.27
C ALA A 20 7.13 30.92 -14.94
N LEU A 21 7.09 29.78 -15.64
CA LEU A 21 6.13 28.69 -15.39
C LEU A 21 6.77 27.29 -15.50
N ALA A 22 8.09 27.20 -15.34
CA ALA A 22 8.70 25.94 -14.93
C ALA A 22 8.45 25.78 -13.42
N GLY A 23 7.19 25.48 -13.06
CA GLY A 23 6.89 24.97 -11.74
C GLY A 23 7.77 23.75 -11.53
N ALA A 24 8.64 23.80 -10.52
CA ALA A 24 9.42 22.64 -10.12
C ALA A 24 8.41 21.53 -9.78
N THR A 25 8.26 20.56 -10.69
CA THR A 25 7.61 19.31 -10.37
C THR A 25 8.43 18.71 -9.23
N ALA A 26 7.92 18.80 -8.01
CA ALA A 26 8.46 18.06 -6.88
C ALA A 26 8.31 16.58 -7.24
N LEU A 27 9.37 16.02 -7.80
CA LEU A 27 9.45 14.60 -8.10
C LEU A 27 9.58 13.91 -6.75
N ALA A 28 8.46 13.40 -6.24
CA ALA A 28 8.49 12.46 -5.13
C ALA A 28 9.51 11.36 -5.46
N GLY A 29 10.25 10.94 -4.44
CA GLY A 29 11.26 9.90 -4.52
C GLY A 29 10.74 8.56 -5.05
N GLU A 30 11.65 7.61 -5.25
CA GLU A 30 11.37 6.31 -5.86
C GLU A 30 11.34 5.20 -4.82
N ILE A 31 10.46 4.21 -5.03
CA ILE A 31 10.40 2.97 -4.26
C ILE A 31 10.65 1.77 -5.18
N LYS A 32 11.51 0.85 -4.75
CA LYS A 32 11.78 -0.45 -5.37
C LYS A 32 11.61 -1.56 -4.33
N ILE A 33 11.24 -2.75 -4.79
CA ILE A 33 10.91 -3.86 -3.90
C ILE A 33 11.70 -5.09 -4.33
N GLY A 34 12.36 -5.74 -3.38
CA GLY A 34 13.00 -7.04 -3.54
C GLY A 34 12.06 -8.19 -3.16
N GLN A 35 12.25 -9.32 -3.83
CA GLN A 35 11.63 -10.60 -3.49
C GLN A 35 12.62 -11.42 -2.65
N ASP A 36 12.17 -11.92 -1.51
CA ASP A 36 12.91 -12.76 -0.53
C ASP A 36 14.14 -12.14 0.14
N ASN A 37 14.82 -11.21 -0.53
CA ASN A 37 16.05 -10.58 -0.07
C ASN A 37 16.02 -9.07 -0.28
N GLU A 38 16.82 -8.38 0.54
CA GLU A 38 17.11 -6.97 0.36
C GLU A 38 17.78 -6.69 -0.97
N LEU A 39 17.47 -5.53 -1.56
CA LEU A 39 18.06 -5.13 -2.82
C LEU A 39 19.51 -4.67 -2.62
N GLU A 40 20.40 -5.07 -3.52
CA GLU A 40 21.80 -4.69 -3.43
C GLU A 40 21.99 -3.17 -3.55
N THR A 41 22.65 -2.59 -2.55
CA THR A 41 22.96 -1.16 -2.47
C THR A 41 24.47 -0.92 -2.45
N SER A 42 24.87 0.27 -2.88
CA SER A 42 26.23 0.78 -2.72
C SER A 42 26.49 1.22 -1.28
N ASP A 43 27.75 1.47 -0.93
CA ASP A 43 28.18 1.98 0.39
C ASP A 43 27.47 3.28 0.84
N LYS A 44 26.80 3.98 -0.09
CA LYS A 44 26.03 5.21 0.16
C LYS A 44 24.52 4.98 0.24
N GLY A 45 24.07 3.73 0.23
CA GLY A 45 22.65 3.33 0.25
C GLY A 45 21.91 3.41 -1.09
N ALA A 46 22.55 3.89 -2.16
CA ALA A 46 21.92 3.93 -3.48
C ALA A 46 21.91 2.55 -4.15
N LEU A 47 20.82 2.18 -4.83
CA LEU A 47 20.71 0.90 -5.56
C LEU A 47 21.82 0.70 -6.60
N THR A 48 22.44 -0.47 -6.59
CA THR A 48 23.37 -0.89 -7.64
C THR A 48 22.61 -1.33 -8.90
N PRO A 49 23.28 -1.49 -10.05
CA PRO A 49 22.65 -2.05 -11.24
C PRO A 49 22.07 -3.46 -11.02
N ALA A 50 22.67 -4.26 -10.13
CA ALA A 50 22.16 -5.58 -9.77
C ALA A 50 20.88 -5.44 -8.93
N GLY A 51 20.87 -4.59 -7.90
CA GLY A 51 19.67 -4.31 -7.10
C GLY A 51 18.51 -3.79 -7.95
N LYS A 52 18.78 -2.91 -8.93
CA LYS A 52 17.73 -2.43 -9.87
C LYS A 52 17.13 -3.53 -10.74
N LYS A 53 17.91 -4.56 -11.10
CA LYS A 53 17.45 -5.71 -11.88
C LYS A 53 16.71 -6.73 -11.02
N ALA A 54 17.09 -6.86 -9.75
CA ALA A 54 16.43 -7.72 -8.78
C ALA A 54 15.09 -7.12 -8.29
N ALA A 55 14.87 -5.82 -8.50
CA ALA A 55 13.61 -5.17 -8.13
C ALA A 55 12.42 -5.74 -8.91
N VAL A 56 11.39 -6.16 -8.18
CA VAL A 56 10.17 -6.75 -8.73
C VAL A 56 9.00 -5.77 -8.73
N THR A 57 8.08 -5.96 -9.68
CA THR A 57 6.79 -5.26 -9.74
C THR A 57 5.63 -6.13 -9.27
N GLU A 58 5.86 -7.44 -9.21
CA GLU A 58 4.93 -8.43 -8.65
C GLU A 58 5.66 -9.15 -7.51
N LEU A 59 5.07 -9.16 -6.32
CA LEU A 59 5.61 -9.80 -5.12
C LEU A 59 4.85 -11.09 -4.87
N ASP A 60 5.58 -12.19 -4.81
CA ASP A 60 5.04 -13.52 -4.57
C ASP A 60 4.99 -13.84 -3.08
N ASN A 61 4.04 -14.69 -2.69
CA ASN A 61 3.86 -15.05 -1.29
C ASN A 61 4.98 -15.97 -0.81
N VAL A 62 5.22 -15.94 0.49
CA VAL A 62 6.06 -16.91 1.18
C VAL A 62 5.45 -18.31 0.98
N PRO A 63 6.21 -19.28 0.44
CA PRO A 63 5.69 -20.62 0.17
C PRO A 63 5.06 -21.28 1.39
N GLY A 64 3.81 -21.73 1.26
CA GLY A 64 3.06 -22.35 2.36
C GLY A 64 2.34 -21.38 3.29
N GLU A 65 2.55 -20.07 3.15
CA GLU A 65 1.97 -19.04 4.02
C GLU A 65 1.10 -18.04 3.23
N ASP A 66 0.16 -17.41 3.93
CA ASP A 66 -0.61 -16.25 3.41
C ASP A 66 0.07 -14.93 3.80
N LEU A 67 1.36 -14.85 3.49
CA LEU A 67 2.27 -13.78 3.86
C LEU A 67 3.08 -13.36 2.64
N TRP A 68 3.29 -12.07 2.47
CA TRP A 68 4.27 -11.52 1.54
C TRP A 68 5.29 -10.71 2.32
N VAL A 69 6.58 -10.92 2.07
CA VAL A 69 7.64 -10.11 2.68
C VAL A 69 8.17 -9.12 1.65
N ALA A 70 7.88 -7.84 1.83
CA ALA A 70 8.33 -6.79 0.93
C ALA A 70 9.64 -6.19 1.43
N HIS A 71 10.74 -6.43 0.72
CA HIS A 71 12.02 -5.76 0.98
C HIS A 71 12.04 -4.42 0.25
N ILE A 72 11.68 -3.35 0.95
CA ILE A 72 11.45 -2.02 0.40
C ILE A 72 12.76 -1.24 0.46
N TRP A 73 13.29 -0.93 -0.72
CA TRP A 73 14.25 0.15 -0.88
C TRP A 73 13.52 1.42 -1.32
N ALA A 74 13.88 2.56 -0.76
CA ALA A 74 13.41 3.84 -1.28
C ALA A 74 14.48 4.92 -1.26
N GLN A 75 14.46 5.76 -2.29
CA GLN A 75 15.15 7.04 -2.31
C GLN A 75 14.13 8.14 -2.00
N LEU A 76 14.32 8.87 -0.91
CA LEU A 76 13.39 9.89 -0.43
C LEU A 76 13.70 11.28 -1.03
N ASP A 77 12.67 12.04 -1.39
CA ASP A 77 12.81 13.45 -1.78
C ASP A 77 12.85 14.35 -0.54
N ARG A 78 14.01 14.98 -0.27
CA ARG A 78 14.21 15.94 0.82
C ARG A 78 13.69 15.44 2.19
N PRO A 79 14.15 14.27 2.66
CA PRO A 79 13.79 13.77 3.98
C PRO A 79 14.30 14.71 5.07
N ALA A 80 13.59 14.73 6.20
CA ALA A 80 14.03 15.35 7.44
C ALA A 80 14.06 14.30 8.57
N PRO A 81 14.71 14.58 9.71
CA PRO A 81 14.56 13.75 10.90
C PRO A 81 13.11 13.80 11.43
N GLY A 82 12.63 12.67 11.96
CA GLY A 82 11.30 12.52 12.57
C GLY A 82 10.47 11.39 11.94
N PRO A 83 9.26 11.13 12.46
CA PRO A 83 8.50 9.92 12.15
C PRO A 83 8.17 9.79 10.67
N LEU A 84 8.44 8.61 10.13
CA LEU A 84 8.20 8.24 8.76
C LEU A 84 7.20 7.08 8.73
N TYR A 85 6.21 7.18 7.84
CA TYR A 85 5.20 6.15 7.69
C TYR A 85 5.23 5.59 6.27
N ILE A 86 5.10 4.28 6.18
CA ILE A 86 5.06 3.54 4.92
C ILE A 86 3.66 2.99 4.80
N GLU A 87 2.90 3.57 3.88
CA GLU A 87 1.49 3.29 3.70
C GLU A 87 1.26 2.49 2.44
N PHE A 88 0.52 1.39 2.61
CA PHE A 88 0.03 0.58 1.51
C PHE A 88 -1.42 0.96 1.25
N TRP A 89 -1.69 1.50 0.07
CA TRP A 89 -3.02 1.95 -0.35
C TRP A 89 -3.62 0.97 -1.34
N GLN A 90 -4.91 0.70 -1.18
CA GLN A 90 -5.71 -0.07 -2.13
C GLN A 90 -6.96 0.70 -2.54
N LYS A 91 -7.53 0.33 -3.69
CA LYS A 91 -8.83 0.86 -4.11
C LYS A 91 -9.95 -0.06 -3.67
N ILE A 92 -10.84 0.45 -2.82
CA ILE A 92 -12.06 -0.23 -2.39
C ILE A 92 -13.23 0.58 -2.92
N ASN A 93 -14.06 -0.02 -3.79
CA ASN A 93 -15.20 0.66 -4.41
C ASN A 93 -14.85 2.00 -5.09
N GLY A 94 -13.67 2.08 -5.69
CA GLY A 94 -13.17 3.29 -6.37
C GLY A 94 -12.57 4.36 -5.44
N GLN A 95 -12.61 4.16 -4.13
CA GLN A 95 -12.00 5.06 -3.14
C GLN A 95 -10.65 4.51 -2.67
N ASP A 96 -9.68 5.40 -2.49
CA ASP A 96 -8.37 5.06 -1.92
C ASP A 96 -8.52 4.80 -0.41
N ALA A 97 -8.08 3.63 0.05
CA ALA A 97 -8.08 3.24 1.45
C ALA A 97 -6.71 2.69 1.85
N ILE A 98 -6.28 2.97 3.08
CA ILE A 98 -5.03 2.43 3.63
C ILE A 98 -5.29 0.98 4.07
N ALA A 99 -4.50 0.04 3.55
CA ALA A 99 -4.48 -1.36 3.96
C ALA A 99 -3.63 -1.57 5.21
N LYS A 100 -2.39 -1.05 5.20
CA LYS A 100 -1.47 -1.11 6.33
C LYS A 100 -0.61 0.14 6.36
N ARG A 101 -0.24 0.57 7.56
CA ARG A 101 0.73 1.62 7.83
C ARG A 101 1.83 1.02 8.71
N HIS A 102 3.06 1.07 8.23
CA HIS A 102 4.26 0.76 9.00
C HIS A 102 4.89 2.07 9.48
N GLU A 103 5.38 2.12 10.72
CA GLU A 103 5.93 3.33 11.35
C GLU A 103 7.41 3.15 11.66
N GLU A 104 8.20 4.14 11.26
CA GLU A 104 9.59 4.35 11.64
C GLU A 104 9.66 5.64 12.46
N ALA A 105 9.51 5.52 13.78
CA ALA A 105 9.30 6.66 14.68
C ALA A 105 10.51 7.61 14.76
N ASP A 106 11.71 7.03 14.79
CA ASP A 106 12.98 7.73 15.05
C ASP A 106 13.86 7.85 13.81
N PHE A 107 13.25 8.07 12.64
CA PHE A 107 14.00 8.18 11.38
C PHE A 107 14.92 9.42 11.37
N GLU A 108 16.22 9.20 11.07
CA GLU A 108 17.27 10.21 11.18
C GLU A 108 17.31 11.22 10.01
N GLY A 109 16.49 11.03 8.97
CA GLY A 109 16.46 11.88 7.79
C GLY A 109 17.40 11.42 6.67
N ASP A 110 17.75 10.13 6.63
CA ASP A 110 18.58 9.55 5.58
C ASP A 110 17.95 9.68 4.18
N LYS A 111 18.80 9.81 3.16
CA LYS A 111 18.31 9.89 1.78
C LYS A 111 17.69 8.58 1.28
N PHE A 112 18.16 7.46 1.83
CA PHE A 112 17.76 6.12 1.41
C PHE A 112 17.28 5.34 2.61
N ILE A 113 16.28 4.50 2.41
CA ILE A 113 15.85 3.50 3.39
C ILE A 113 15.84 2.13 2.74
N ASN A 114 16.11 1.11 3.54
CA ASN A 114 15.99 -0.29 3.17
C ASN A 114 15.39 -1.02 4.38
N ILE A 115 14.17 -1.53 4.23
CA ILE A 115 13.45 -2.21 5.31
C ILE A 115 12.67 -3.40 4.78
N ALA A 116 12.37 -4.37 5.64
CA ALA A 116 11.45 -5.45 5.33
C ALA A 116 10.09 -5.20 5.99
N VAL A 117 9.01 -5.34 5.24
CA VAL A 117 7.64 -5.24 5.77
C VAL A 117 6.85 -6.48 5.41
N GLU A 118 6.32 -7.14 6.43
CA GLU A 118 5.39 -8.25 6.30
C GLU A 118 4.00 -7.75 5.92
N LEU A 119 3.43 -8.32 4.85
CA LEU A 119 2.10 -8.03 4.36
C LEU A 119 1.27 -9.30 4.54
N GLU A 120 0.48 -9.37 5.59
CA GLU A 120 -0.30 -10.57 5.91
C GLU A 120 -1.69 -10.54 5.25
N GLY A 121 -2.17 -11.69 4.74
CA GLY A 121 -3.46 -11.79 4.06
C GLY A 121 -4.67 -11.47 4.97
N ASN A 122 -4.60 -11.86 6.24
CA ASN A 122 -5.57 -11.52 7.29
C ASN A 122 -5.65 -10.00 7.59
N LEU A 123 -4.61 -9.22 7.28
CA LEU A 123 -4.53 -7.78 7.51
C LEU A 123 -4.97 -6.95 6.29
N GLY A 124 -5.74 -7.54 5.39
CA GLY A 124 -6.33 -6.84 4.24
C GLY A 124 -5.48 -6.86 2.98
N PHE A 125 -4.34 -7.55 3.00
CA PHE A 125 -3.61 -7.90 1.78
C PHE A 125 -4.26 -9.08 1.09
N ASN A 126 -4.29 -9.06 -0.24
CA ASN A 126 -4.91 -10.12 -1.03
C ASN A 126 -4.11 -10.32 -2.30
N LYS A 127 -4.10 -11.57 -2.77
CA LYS A 127 -3.55 -11.92 -4.07
C LYS A 127 -4.27 -11.22 -5.21
N ASP A 128 -3.56 -11.07 -6.32
CA ASP A 128 -4.03 -10.46 -7.57
C ASP A 128 -4.51 -9.00 -7.41
N ARG A 129 -4.01 -8.30 -6.38
CA ARG A 129 -4.30 -6.89 -6.14
C ARG A 129 -3.05 -6.03 -6.27
N GLU A 130 -3.24 -4.84 -6.82
CA GLU A 130 -2.23 -3.78 -6.87
C GLU A 130 -2.40 -2.83 -5.69
N TYR A 131 -1.31 -2.62 -4.97
CA TYR A 131 -1.19 -1.68 -3.86
C TYR A 131 -0.28 -0.53 -4.27
N SER A 132 -0.71 0.70 -3.98
CA SER A 132 0.14 1.89 -4.13
C SER A 132 0.88 2.12 -2.82
N ILE A 133 2.20 2.19 -2.86
CA ILE A 133 3.05 2.44 -1.70
C ILE A 133 3.37 3.92 -1.65
N ARG A 134 3.18 4.53 -0.48
CA ARG A 134 3.56 5.93 -0.22
C ARG A 134 4.41 5.98 1.03
N ILE A 135 5.56 6.63 0.94
CA ILE A 135 6.35 6.97 2.12
C ILE A 135 6.04 8.41 2.46
N ILE A 136 5.49 8.62 3.65
CA ILE A 136 5.06 9.93 4.12
C ILE A 136 5.84 10.33 5.37
N GLN A 137 6.08 11.62 5.51
CA GLN A 137 6.59 12.20 6.73
C GLN A 137 5.55 13.17 7.28
N ALA A 138 5.19 12.97 8.55
CA ALA A 138 4.25 13.85 9.24
C ALA A 138 4.90 15.20 9.47
N SER A 139 4.24 16.27 9.04
CA SER A 139 4.72 17.64 9.22
C SER A 139 3.94 18.32 10.33
N ALA A 140 4.64 18.82 11.35
CA ALA A 140 4.00 19.62 12.40
C ALA A 140 3.39 20.94 11.87
N LYS A 141 3.73 21.36 10.64
CA LYS A 141 3.34 22.64 10.05
C LYS A 141 2.18 22.55 9.04
N GLY A 142 1.59 21.38 8.82
CA GLY A 142 0.50 21.22 7.86
C GLY A 142 0.33 19.79 7.34
N SER A 143 -0.05 19.67 6.06
CA SER A 143 -0.31 18.38 5.40
C SER A 143 0.92 17.48 5.32
N ASP A 144 0.69 16.18 5.41
CA ASP A 144 1.73 15.15 5.25
C ASP A 144 2.48 15.29 3.93
N ILE A 145 3.80 15.10 3.99
CA ILE A 145 4.69 15.22 2.84
C ILE A 145 4.95 13.82 2.30
N VAL A 146 4.59 13.57 1.05
CA VAL A 146 4.92 12.31 0.38
C VAL A 146 6.35 12.38 -0.12
N LEU A 147 7.25 11.62 0.51
CA LEU A 147 8.68 11.59 0.21
C LEU A 147 9.01 10.64 -0.95
N ALA A 148 8.26 9.55 -1.11
CA ALA A 148 8.45 8.60 -2.21
C ALA A 148 7.15 7.86 -2.57
N ARG A 149 7.08 7.36 -3.81
CA ARG A 149 5.92 6.61 -4.32
C ARG A 149 6.36 5.36 -5.08
N GLY A 150 5.54 4.31 -4.96
CA GLY A 150 5.73 3.04 -5.64
C GLY A 150 4.42 2.30 -5.82
N LYS A 151 4.49 1.17 -6.50
CA LYS A 151 3.36 0.26 -6.73
C LYS A 151 3.87 -1.17 -6.66
N ILE A 152 3.04 -2.05 -6.13
CA ILE A 152 3.33 -3.49 -6.07
C ILE A 152 2.05 -4.28 -6.31
N LYS A 153 2.15 -5.35 -7.08
CA LYS A 153 1.07 -6.31 -7.23
C LYS A 153 1.41 -7.55 -6.42
N LEU A 154 0.49 -7.99 -5.57
CA LEU A 154 0.68 -9.23 -4.82
C LEU A 154 0.17 -10.41 -5.66
N ILE A 155 0.96 -11.48 -5.74
CA ILE A 155 0.59 -12.70 -6.48
C ILE A 155 0.78 -13.92 -5.57
N LYS A 156 0.13 -15.04 -5.94
CA LYS A 156 0.42 -16.35 -5.35
C LYS A 156 0.72 -17.32 -6.49
N SER A 157 1.99 -17.44 -6.85
CA SER A 157 2.41 -18.28 -7.98
C SER A 157 2.47 -19.78 -7.61
N GLY A 158 2.49 -20.10 -6.31
CA GLY A 158 2.74 -21.46 -5.84
C GLY A 158 4.21 -21.86 -5.93
N ARG A 159 5.13 -20.88 -5.86
CA ARG A 159 6.56 -21.10 -5.79
C ARG A 159 6.93 -22.07 -4.66
N LYS A 160 7.88 -22.96 -4.93
CA LYS A 160 8.45 -23.86 -3.93
C LYS A 160 9.40 -23.08 -3.01
N PRO A 161 9.57 -23.50 -1.74
CA PRO A 161 10.57 -22.94 -0.85
C PRO A 161 11.91 -22.86 -1.56
N THR A 162 12.55 -21.68 -1.57
CA THR A 162 13.96 -21.62 -1.92
C THR A 162 14.71 -22.34 -0.83
N ALA A 163 15.48 -23.36 -1.22
CA ALA A 163 16.37 -24.04 -0.29
C ALA A 163 17.46 -23.03 0.09
N ASP A 164 17.29 -22.34 1.22
CA ASP A 164 18.40 -21.65 1.85
C ASP A 164 19.45 -22.68 2.28
N GLU A 165 20.71 -22.31 2.09
CA GLU A 165 21.91 -23.09 2.36
C GLU A 165 21.96 -23.56 3.82
N GLY A 166 21.37 -24.72 4.08
CA GLY A 166 21.30 -25.29 5.43
C GLY A 166 20.65 -26.67 5.45
N GLY A 167 20.98 -27.53 4.49
CA GLY A 167 20.39 -28.86 4.42
C GLY A 167 20.98 -29.69 3.31
N GLY A 168 22.26 -30.03 3.42
CA GLY A 168 22.78 -31.19 2.72
C GLY A 168 22.08 -32.43 3.27
N GLY A 169 21.17 -32.98 2.48
CA GLY A 169 20.40 -34.18 2.80
C GLY A 169 19.56 -34.55 1.60
N ASP A 170 20.21 -35.12 0.57
CA ASP A 170 19.55 -36.00 -0.38
C ASP A 170 18.88 -37.12 0.42
N GLU A 171 17.55 -37.11 0.53
CA GLU A 171 16.75 -38.33 0.68
C GLU A 171 15.52 -38.19 -0.23
N GLU A 172 15.72 -38.56 -1.50
CA GLU A 172 14.70 -39.33 -2.20
C GLU A 172 14.37 -40.59 -1.37
N GLU A 173 13.13 -41.08 -1.52
CA GLU A 173 12.55 -42.28 -0.88
C GLU A 173 11.91 -42.06 0.50
N ASN A 174 10.58 -41.93 0.55
CA ASN A 174 9.70 -43.10 0.71
C ASN A 174 8.24 -42.62 0.86
N VAL A 175 7.51 -42.63 -0.25
CA VAL A 175 6.05 -42.75 -0.24
C VAL A 175 5.71 -44.12 0.31
N SER A 176 4.76 -44.17 1.25
CA SER A 176 4.12 -45.36 1.84
C SER A 176 4.88 -46.04 2.97
N GLU A 177 4.47 -45.74 4.21
CA GLU A 177 4.28 -46.70 5.32
C GLU A 177 3.99 -45.94 6.63
N GLN A 178 2.80 -45.35 6.74
CA GLN A 178 2.25 -44.90 8.05
C GLN A 178 0.84 -45.45 8.31
N ASP A 179 0.44 -46.44 7.52
CA ASP A 179 -0.90 -47.03 7.58
C ASP A 179 -0.77 -48.52 7.92
N LYS A 180 -0.28 -48.83 9.14
CA LYS A 180 -0.17 -50.20 9.67
C LYS A 180 0.21 -50.28 11.16
N LEU A 181 -0.39 -49.46 12.01
CA LEU A 181 -0.30 -49.64 13.47
C LEU A 181 -1.65 -49.34 14.13
N ASP A 182 -2.70 -50.10 13.77
CA ASP A 182 -3.86 -50.26 14.68
C ASP A 182 -4.74 -51.48 14.34
N SER A 183 -4.12 -52.65 14.22
CA SER A 183 -4.85 -53.92 14.24
C SER A 183 -4.08 -54.96 15.02
N PHE A 184 -4.30 -55.05 16.33
CA PHE A 184 -4.12 -56.29 17.07
C PHE A 184 -4.97 -56.35 18.35
N ALA A 185 -6.03 -57.18 18.27
CA ALA A 185 -6.64 -58.07 19.28
C ALA A 185 -7.08 -57.49 20.64
N GLY A 186 -8.26 -57.77 21.20
CA GLY A 186 -9.37 -58.71 20.97
C GLY A 186 -10.36 -58.54 22.16
N GLY A 187 -11.57 -59.08 22.23
CA GLY A 187 -12.40 -59.92 21.39
C GLY A 187 -13.85 -59.89 21.95
N GLU A 188 -14.77 -60.49 21.20
CA GLU A 188 -16.00 -61.25 21.57
C GLU A 188 -16.77 -60.89 22.87
N GLN A 189 -18.11 -60.89 22.98
CA GLN A 189 -19.27 -61.26 22.15
C GLN A 189 -20.50 -61.19 23.10
N GLU A 190 -21.64 -60.60 22.71
CA GLU A 190 -23.04 -60.92 23.12
C GLU A 190 -23.96 -59.83 22.54
N LYS A 191 -24.71 -60.05 21.46
CA LYS A 191 -25.98 -60.79 21.32
C LYS A 191 -27.11 -60.24 22.21
N GLY A 192 -28.04 -59.51 21.59
CA GLY A 192 -29.30 -59.08 22.19
C GLY A 192 -30.22 -58.41 21.16
N ASP A 193 -31.18 -59.18 20.67
CA ASP A 193 -32.22 -58.82 19.70
C ASP A 193 -33.30 -57.90 20.29
N ALA A 194 -33.93 -57.15 19.37
CA ALA A 194 -35.36 -56.81 19.29
C ALA A 194 -35.98 -55.59 20.04
N ASP A 195 -36.73 -54.86 19.20
CA ASP A 195 -37.98 -54.12 19.41
C ASP A 195 -37.96 -52.75 20.12
N ALA A 196 -38.13 -51.68 19.33
CA ALA A 196 -39.42 -51.00 19.14
C ALA A 196 -39.26 -49.66 18.37
N GLU A 197 -39.82 -49.57 17.16
CA GLU A 197 -40.34 -48.33 16.58
C GLU A 197 -41.82 -48.17 17.02
N PRO A 198 -42.54 -47.08 16.68
CA PRO A 198 -42.20 -45.64 16.64
C PRO A 198 -43.33 -44.77 17.24
N GLU A 199 -43.09 -43.56 17.77
CA GLU A 199 -44.07 -42.44 17.93
C GLU A 199 -43.28 -41.20 18.38
N SER A 200 -43.60 -39.93 18.13
CA SER A 200 -44.47 -39.18 17.22
C SER A 200 -44.03 -37.70 17.37
N GLY A 201 -44.29 -36.87 16.36
CA GLY A 201 -44.68 -35.46 16.54
C GLY A 201 -43.59 -34.40 16.78
N GLY A 202 -43.55 -33.39 15.90
CA GLY A 202 -43.20 -32.02 16.30
C GLY A 202 -42.26 -31.26 15.37
N ASP A 203 -42.76 -30.81 14.23
CA ASP A 203 -42.26 -29.62 13.54
C ASP A 203 -42.26 -28.42 14.51
N GLU A 204 -41.11 -27.81 14.76
CA GLU A 204 -41.09 -26.42 15.24
C GLU A 204 -39.88 -25.68 14.67
N ALA A 205 -40.11 -25.11 13.48
CA ALA A 205 -39.26 -24.09 12.88
C ALA A 205 -39.19 -22.85 13.81
N PRO A 206 -38.03 -22.17 13.92
CA PRO A 206 -37.91 -20.97 14.72
C PRO A 206 -38.85 -19.87 14.18
N PRO A 207 -39.52 -19.09 15.06
CA PRO A 207 -40.56 -18.17 14.64
C PRO A 207 -40.01 -17.07 13.71
N PRO A 208 -40.76 -16.69 12.66
CA PRO A 208 -40.36 -15.65 11.72
C PRO A 208 -40.32 -14.28 12.40
N VAL A 209 -39.13 -13.70 12.49
CA VAL A 209 -38.95 -12.32 12.95
C VAL A 209 -39.25 -11.38 11.78
N GLU A 210 -40.39 -10.71 11.84
CA GLU A 210 -40.75 -9.66 10.89
C GLU A 210 -39.76 -8.47 10.95
N PRO A 211 -39.39 -7.88 9.80
CA PRO A 211 -38.42 -6.80 9.73
C PRO A 211 -39.02 -5.47 10.23
N LYS A 212 -38.54 -4.98 11.39
CA LYS A 212 -38.84 -3.60 11.82
C LYS A 212 -38.17 -2.61 10.88
N LYS A 213 -39.04 -1.83 10.23
CA LYS A 213 -38.74 -0.73 9.29
C LYS A 213 -38.01 0.44 9.96
N LYS A 214 -37.03 0.96 9.20
CA LYS A 214 -36.68 2.37 8.95
C LYS A 214 -36.27 3.26 10.12
N GLY A 215 -35.07 3.85 9.99
CA GLY A 215 -34.82 5.23 10.41
C GLY A 215 -33.41 5.49 10.90
N CYS A 216 -32.54 5.96 10.01
CA CYS A 216 -31.32 6.66 10.37
C CYS A 216 -31.64 7.91 11.21
N SER A 217 -30.94 8.09 12.32
CA SER A 217 -30.52 9.43 12.78
C SER A 217 -29.05 9.33 13.17
N ILE A 218 -28.19 9.75 12.26
CA ILE A 218 -26.86 10.23 12.63
C ILE A 218 -27.12 11.60 13.25
N ASP A 219 -26.81 11.75 14.53
CA ASP A 219 -26.64 13.06 15.14
C ASP A 219 -25.43 13.72 14.47
N THR A 220 -25.69 14.46 13.37
CA THR A 220 -24.70 15.40 12.84
C THR A 220 -24.73 16.60 13.75
N THR A 221 -23.80 16.64 14.71
CA THR A 221 -23.51 17.86 15.47
C THR A 221 -23.17 18.97 14.47
N GLU A 222 -24.10 19.90 14.31
CA GLU A 222 -24.00 21.05 13.43
C GLU A 222 -22.94 22.04 13.96
N HIS A 223 -21.69 21.89 13.53
CA HIS A 223 -20.75 23.03 13.49
C HIS A 223 -20.93 23.78 12.18
N ARG A 224 -22.08 24.45 12.05
CA ARG A 224 -22.36 25.42 10.97
C ARG A 224 -21.59 26.71 11.27
N TRP A 225 -20.30 26.73 10.98
CA TRP A 225 -19.49 27.96 10.96
C TRP A 225 -19.78 28.71 9.64
N PRO A 226 -20.35 29.93 9.65
CA PRO A 226 -20.70 30.64 8.43
C PRO A 226 -19.44 31.16 7.71
N GLY A 227 -19.01 30.45 6.67
CA GLY A 227 -17.87 30.77 5.79
C GLY A 227 -18.04 32.00 4.88
N SER A 228 -18.94 32.93 5.22
CA SER A 228 -19.17 34.19 4.48
C SER A 228 -18.53 35.42 5.12
N ALA A 229 -17.86 35.29 6.27
CA ALA A 229 -17.22 36.42 6.97
C ALA A 229 -15.76 36.71 6.55
N LEU A 230 -15.16 35.91 5.66
CA LEU A 230 -13.73 36.01 5.31
C LEU A 230 -13.41 36.87 4.07
N LEU A 231 -14.40 37.61 3.54
CA LEU A 231 -14.22 38.54 2.41
C LEU A 231 -14.23 40.03 2.78
N LEU A 232 -14.23 40.38 4.08
CA LEU A 232 -14.20 41.79 4.52
C LEU A 232 -12.89 42.24 5.19
N LEU A 233 -11.91 41.35 5.40
CA LEU A 233 -10.61 41.71 6.00
C LEU A 233 -9.47 41.97 4.99
N GLY A 234 -9.70 41.74 3.69
CA GLY A 234 -8.71 42.01 2.63
C GLY A 234 -8.67 43.47 2.13
N ALA A 235 -9.70 44.27 2.40
CA ALA A 235 -9.82 45.62 1.80
C ALA A 235 -9.20 46.76 2.65
N ALA A 236 -8.86 46.53 3.92
CA ALA A 236 -8.29 47.56 4.79
C ALA A 236 -6.76 47.69 4.71
N GLY A 237 -6.05 46.65 4.23
CA GLY A 237 -4.58 46.63 4.17
C GLY A 237 -3.95 47.36 2.98
N LEU A 238 -4.72 47.62 1.91
CA LEU A 238 -4.22 48.26 0.68
C LEU A 238 -4.32 49.79 0.66
N LEU A 239 -5.07 50.40 1.58
CA LEU A 239 -5.20 51.87 1.66
C LEU A 239 -4.20 52.53 2.63
N TYR A 240 -3.55 51.77 3.51
CA TYR A 240 -2.58 52.35 4.46
C TYR A 240 -1.17 52.52 3.89
N ARG A 241 -0.84 51.92 2.75
CA ARG A 241 0.49 52.04 2.12
C ARG A 241 0.62 53.23 1.15
N ARG A 242 -0.42 54.04 0.96
CA ARG A 242 -0.38 55.23 0.08
C ARG A 242 -0.32 56.57 0.82
N ARG A 243 -0.21 56.56 2.16
CA ARG A 243 -0.01 57.76 2.97
C ARG A 243 0.94 57.49 4.14
N ARG A 244 2.18 57.10 3.83
CA ARG A 244 3.38 57.45 4.60
C ARG A 244 4.53 57.56 3.62
#